data_AF-A0A0R1EDE4-F1
#
_entry.id   AF-A0A0R1EDE4-F1
#
_cell.length_a   1.000
_cell.length_b   1.000
_cell.length_c   1.000
_cell.angle_alpha   90.00
_cell.angle_beta   90.00
_cell.angle_gamma   90.00
#
_symmetry.space_group_name_H-M   'P 1'
#
loop_
_entity.id
_entity.type
_entity.pdbx_description
1 polymer ?
#
loop_
_entity_poly.entity_id
_entity_poly.type
_entity_poly.pdbx_seq_one_letter_code
_entity_poly.pdbx_strand_id
1 'polypeptide(L)'
;MGLLEPPCLVLEKALLLGALLLAVLATPLLATSGLRVPTFLLEPAPRLLFGNDTGAQVTCTAHGSPPPLVTWVLRDGSLATQVPGLRKISGNGTLHFPPFLAQYYRTDVHEATYRCRASNEAGTVLSRNVQVHA
;
A
#
# COMPACT_ATOMS: atom_id res chain seq x y z
N MET A 1 7.27 25.13 -66.06
CA MET A 1 6.77 26.27 -65.26
C MET A 1 6.64 25.80 -63.82
N GLY A 2 7.66 26.07 -63.00
CA GLY A 2 7.59 25.80 -61.56
C GLY A 2 6.76 26.90 -60.90
N LEU A 3 5.66 26.53 -60.27
CA LEU A 3 4.84 27.45 -59.48
C LEU A 3 5.64 27.79 -58.22
N LEU A 4 6.25 28.97 -58.19
CA LEU A 4 6.92 29.50 -57.00
C LEU A 4 5.83 29.88 -55.99
N GLU A 5 5.73 29.17 -54.88
CA GLU A 5 4.74 29.47 -53.83
C GLU A 5 4.98 30.88 -53.26
N PRO A 6 3.93 31.66 -52.98
CA PRO A 6 4.09 32.99 -52.42
C PRO A 6 4.76 32.92 -51.03
N PRO A 7 5.66 33.86 -50.71
CA PRO A 7 6.49 33.81 -49.49
C PRO A 7 5.67 33.74 -48.20
N CYS A 8 4.44 34.28 -48.19
CA CYS A 8 3.52 34.17 -47.05
C CYS A 8 3.10 32.72 -46.76
N LEU A 9 2.86 31.91 -47.79
CA LEU A 9 2.42 30.51 -47.64
C LEU A 9 3.53 29.61 -47.09
N VAL A 10 4.79 29.93 -47.44
CA VAL A 10 5.97 29.22 -46.95
C VAL A 10 6.18 29.45 -45.45
N LEU A 11 5.95 30.69 -44.99
CA LEU A 11 6.07 31.05 -43.58
C LEU A 11 4.99 30.39 -42.72
N GLU A 12 3.74 30.36 -43.20
CA GLU A 12 2.61 29.69 -42.53
C GLU A 12 2.85 28.18 -42.37
N LYS A 13 3.31 27.52 -43.45
CA LYS A 13 3.68 26.10 -43.42
C LYS A 13 4.84 25.84 -42.44
N ALA A 14 5.85 26.71 -42.41
CA ALA A 14 6.99 26.58 -41.51
C ALA A 14 6.59 26.73 -40.03
N LEU A 15 5.70 27.69 -39.72
CA LEU A 15 5.11 27.88 -38.39
C LEU A 15 4.30 26.66 -37.94
N LEU A 16 3.45 26.13 -38.83
CA LEU A 16 2.64 24.94 -38.55
C LEU A 16 3.50 23.70 -38.31
N LEU A 17 4.52 23.49 -39.14
CA LEU A 17 5.48 22.39 -38.98
C LEU A 17 6.30 22.53 -37.69
N GLY A 18 6.73 23.75 -37.35
CA GLY A 18 7.44 24.04 -36.10
C GLY A 18 6.56 23.80 -34.87
N ALA A 19 5.30 24.22 -34.91
CA ALA A 19 4.34 23.98 -33.84
C ALA A 19 4.00 22.48 -33.68
N LEU A 20 3.86 21.74 -34.78
CA LEU A 20 3.66 20.29 -34.74
C LEU A 20 4.86 19.56 -34.13
N LEU A 21 6.08 19.94 -34.53
CA LEU A 21 7.31 19.34 -34.02
C LEU A 21 7.48 19.62 -32.52
N LEU A 22 7.19 20.85 -32.08
CA LEU A 22 7.17 21.20 -30.65
C LEU A 22 6.12 20.40 -29.88
N ALA A 23 4.92 20.19 -30.43
CA ALA A 23 3.89 19.39 -29.80
C ALA A 23 4.28 17.90 -29.68
N VAL A 24 4.97 17.33 -30.67
CA VAL A 24 5.47 15.94 -30.66
C VAL A 24 6.65 15.78 -29.69
N LEU A 25 7.53 16.78 -29.56
CA LEU A 25 8.61 16.77 -28.57
C LEU A 25 8.08 17.00 -27.15
N ALA A 26 6.96 17.72 -27.02
CA ALA A 26 6.30 18.03 -25.76
C ALA A 26 5.23 17.02 -25.36
N THR A 27 4.95 15.98 -26.16
CA THR A 27 4.09 14.89 -25.68
C THR A 27 4.78 14.27 -24.46
N PRO A 28 4.19 14.36 -23.25
CA PRO A 28 4.71 13.58 -22.15
C PRO A 28 4.61 12.13 -22.61
N LEU A 29 5.75 11.42 -22.58
CA LEU A 29 5.76 9.97 -22.66
C LEU A 29 4.68 9.53 -21.67
N LEU A 30 3.60 8.89 -22.14
CA LEU A 30 2.63 8.28 -21.26
C LEU A 30 3.41 7.20 -20.52
N ALA A 31 4.05 7.58 -19.42
CA ALA A 31 4.66 6.66 -18.50
C ALA A 31 3.48 5.80 -18.08
N THR A 32 3.43 4.57 -18.59
CA THR A 32 2.59 3.54 -18.00
C THR A 32 3.11 3.46 -16.58
N SER A 33 2.44 4.15 -15.67
CA SER A 33 2.81 4.22 -14.27
C SER A 33 2.84 2.77 -13.84
N GLY A 34 4.03 2.18 -13.67
CA GLY A 34 4.24 0.75 -13.40
C GLY A 34 3.63 0.28 -12.08
N LEU A 35 2.80 1.14 -11.51
CA LEU A 35 1.95 1.01 -10.35
C LEU A 35 1.14 -0.27 -10.41
N ARG A 36 1.27 -1.08 -9.36
CA ARG A 36 0.48 -2.27 -9.13
C ARG A 36 -0.11 -2.20 -7.74
N VAL A 37 -1.43 -2.31 -7.68
CA VAL A 37 -2.18 -2.41 -6.43
C VAL A 37 -1.62 -3.56 -5.59
N PRO A 38 -1.54 -3.42 -4.26
CA PRO A 38 -0.96 -4.47 -3.44
C PRO A 38 -1.79 -5.75 -3.48
N THR A 39 -1.13 -6.90 -3.44
CA THR A 39 -1.75 -8.22 -3.31
C THR A 39 -1.08 -8.99 -2.18
N PHE A 40 -1.87 -9.73 -1.40
CA PHE A 40 -1.31 -10.53 -0.31
C PHE A 40 -0.60 -11.76 -0.85
N LEU A 41 0.64 -11.95 -0.40
CA LEU A 41 1.38 -13.20 -0.59
C LEU A 41 1.06 -14.17 0.55
N LEU A 42 0.91 -13.64 1.77
CA LEU A 42 0.52 -14.38 2.95
C LEU A 42 -0.53 -13.58 3.72
N GLU A 43 -1.73 -14.15 3.81
CA GLU A 43 -2.78 -13.65 4.69
C GLU A 43 -2.76 -14.33 6.07
N PRO A 44 -3.04 -13.58 7.15
CA PRO A 44 -3.06 -14.11 8.51
C PRO A 44 -4.18 -15.13 8.72
N ALA A 45 -4.04 -16.04 9.69
CA ALA A 45 -5.12 -16.96 10.07
C ALA A 45 -6.33 -16.17 10.63
N PRO A 46 -7.58 -16.64 10.44
CA PRO A 46 -8.77 -15.90 10.86
C PRO A 46 -8.97 -15.85 12.38
N ARG A 47 -8.28 -16.72 13.14
CA ARG A 47 -8.33 -16.79 14.59
C ARG A 47 -6.93 -17.02 15.14
N LEU A 48 -6.61 -16.34 16.22
CA LEU A 48 -5.36 -16.49 16.97
C LEU A 48 -5.71 -16.66 18.46
N LEU A 49 -5.53 -17.88 18.96
CA LEU A 49 -5.74 -18.25 20.36
C LEU A 49 -4.38 -18.54 20.99
N PHE A 50 -4.11 -18.01 22.18
CA PHE A 50 -2.83 -18.21 22.86
C PHE A 50 -2.94 -18.04 24.37
N GLY A 51 -1.99 -18.57 25.13
CA GLY A 51 -1.91 -18.36 26.58
C GLY A 51 -1.16 -17.07 26.91
N ASN A 52 -1.48 -16.47 28.06
CA ASN A 52 -0.78 -15.28 28.54
C ASN A 52 0.72 -15.55 28.84
N ASP A 53 1.09 -16.79 29.11
CA ASP A 53 2.47 -17.25 29.33
C ASP A 53 3.23 -17.56 28.03
N THR A 54 2.53 -17.93 26.96
CA THR A 54 3.15 -18.25 25.66
C THR A 54 3.29 -17.02 24.76
N GLY A 55 2.33 -16.12 24.78
CA GLY A 55 2.19 -15.09 23.75
C GLY A 55 1.86 -15.68 22.37
N ALA A 56 1.86 -14.84 21.34
CA ALA A 56 1.61 -15.24 19.96
C ALA A 56 2.17 -14.25 18.94
N GLN A 57 2.18 -14.64 17.68
CA GLN A 57 2.45 -13.73 16.58
C GLN A 57 1.64 -14.11 15.34
N VAL A 58 1.37 -13.11 14.51
CA VAL A 58 0.68 -13.29 13.24
C VAL A 58 1.35 -12.44 12.16
N THR A 59 1.74 -13.08 11.06
CA THR A 59 2.47 -12.45 9.96
C THR A 59 1.54 -12.19 8.78
N CYS A 60 1.77 -11.05 8.12
CA CYS A 60 1.12 -10.69 6.88
C CYS A 60 2.17 -10.13 5.91
N THR A 61 2.16 -10.59 4.66
CA THR A 61 3.05 -10.07 3.61
C THR A 61 2.27 -9.76 2.35
N ALA A 62 2.65 -8.68 1.69
CA ALA A 62 2.04 -8.23 0.45
C ALA A 62 3.11 -7.77 -0.54
N HIS A 63 2.80 -7.87 -1.82
CA HIS A 63 3.63 -7.37 -2.91
C HIS A 63 2.84 -6.34 -3.73
N GLY A 64 3.54 -5.43 -4.39
CA GLY A 64 2.97 -4.34 -5.18
C GLY A 64 4.09 -3.54 -5.81
N SER A 65 3.74 -2.60 -6.67
CA SER A 65 4.70 -1.65 -7.24
C SER A 65 4.18 -0.23 -7.04
N PRO A 66 4.90 0.64 -6.29
CA PRO A 66 6.03 0.33 -5.41
C PRO A 66 5.70 -0.71 -4.32
N PRO A 67 6.71 -1.30 -3.66
CA PRO A 67 6.48 -2.23 -2.55
C PRO A 67 5.56 -1.62 -1.47
N PRO A 68 4.52 -2.34 -1.03
CA PRO A 68 3.52 -1.79 -0.11
C PRO A 68 4.04 -1.72 1.32
N LEU A 69 3.64 -0.66 2.03
CA LEU A 69 3.76 -0.59 3.49
C LEU A 69 2.70 -1.49 4.12
N VAL A 70 3.13 -2.42 4.98
CA VAL A 70 2.26 -3.30 5.74
C VAL A 70 2.05 -2.72 7.14
N THR A 71 0.79 -2.52 7.50
CA THR A 71 0.34 -2.02 8.80
C THR A 71 -0.81 -2.88 9.33
N TRP A 72 -1.18 -2.70 10.59
CA TRP A 72 -2.31 -3.40 11.21
C TRP A 72 -3.37 -2.39 11.62
N VAL A 73 -4.64 -2.73 11.39
CA VAL A 73 -5.79 -1.91 11.78
C VAL A 73 -6.73 -2.70 12.69
N LEU A 74 -7.44 -1.98 13.56
CA LEU A 74 -8.50 -2.51 14.41
C LEU A 74 -9.84 -2.56 13.65
N ARG A 75 -10.87 -3.12 14.29
CA ARG A 75 -12.23 -3.27 13.71
C ARG A 75 -12.84 -1.95 13.23
N ASP A 76 -12.54 -0.86 13.92
CA ASP A 76 -13.01 0.50 13.60
C ASP A 76 -12.21 1.17 12.47
N GLY A 77 -11.17 0.51 11.94
CA GLY A 77 -10.29 1.03 10.90
C GLY A 77 -9.14 1.88 11.42
N SER A 78 -9.04 2.12 12.74
CA SER A 78 -7.92 2.83 13.34
C SER A 78 -6.64 1.99 13.25
N LEU A 79 -5.48 2.68 13.16
CA LEU A 79 -4.19 2.00 13.13
C LEU A 79 -3.92 1.37 14.50
N ALA A 80 -3.57 0.09 14.52
CA ALA A 80 -3.03 -0.55 15.70
C ALA A 80 -1.66 0.07 16.01
N THR A 81 -1.50 0.56 17.23
CA THR A 81 -0.24 1.14 17.72
C THR A 81 0.53 0.14 18.58
N GLN A 82 1.81 0.43 18.80
CA GLN A 82 2.62 -0.29 19.79
C GLN A 82 2.02 -0.09 21.18
N VAL A 83 1.90 -1.16 21.95
CA VAL A 83 1.53 -1.10 23.37
C VAL A 83 2.67 -1.72 24.16
N PRO A 84 3.43 -0.94 24.96
CA PRO A 84 4.57 -1.45 25.70
C PRO A 84 4.23 -2.72 26.47
N GLY A 85 4.99 -3.79 26.22
CA GLY A 85 4.80 -5.10 26.85
C GLY A 85 3.67 -5.98 26.28
N LEU A 86 2.70 -5.44 25.56
CA LEU A 86 1.47 -6.18 25.19
C LEU A 86 1.26 -6.35 23.68
N ARG A 87 1.72 -5.40 22.86
CA ARG A 87 1.58 -5.47 21.40
C ARG A 87 2.75 -4.83 20.70
N LYS A 88 3.41 -5.59 19.82
CA LYS A 88 4.50 -5.11 18.98
C LYS A 88 4.19 -5.31 17.50
N ILE A 89 4.48 -4.30 16.69
CA ILE A 89 4.39 -4.38 15.22
C ILE A 89 5.80 -4.32 14.66
N SER A 90 6.21 -5.37 13.97
CA SER A 90 7.52 -5.48 13.34
C SER A 90 7.48 -4.90 11.92
N GLY A 91 8.60 -4.34 11.47
CA GLY A 91 8.71 -3.75 10.12
C GLY A 91 8.54 -4.73 8.96
N ASN A 92 8.57 -6.04 9.24
CA ASN A 92 8.28 -7.11 8.29
C ASN A 92 6.78 -7.44 8.16
N GLY A 93 5.90 -6.68 8.83
CA GLY A 93 4.45 -6.91 8.80
C GLY A 93 3.92 -7.90 9.84
N THR A 94 4.76 -8.40 10.76
CA THR A 94 4.31 -9.28 11.85
C THR A 94 3.76 -8.49 13.04
N LEU A 95 2.58 -8.88 13.52
CA LEU A 95 1.98 -8.43 14.77
C LEU A 95 2.28 -9.46 15.86
N HIS A 96 2.96 -9.02 16.90
CA HIS A 96 3.40 -9.85 18.02
C HIS A 96 2.69 -9.46 19.31
N PHE A 97 2.28 -10.47 20.06
CA PHE A 97 1.72 -10.39 21.40
C PHE A 97 2.69 -11.10 22.35
N PRO A 98 3.56 -10.37 23.08
CA PRO A 98 4.47 -10.99 24.04
C PRO A 98 3.70 -11.67 25.19
N PRO A 99 4.34 -12.60 25.92
CA PRO A 99 3.82 -13.06 27.19
C PRO A 99 3.55 -11.89 28.16
N PHE A 100 2.48 -11.99 28.95
CA PHE A 100 2.02 -10.96 29.86
C PHE A 100 1.44 -11.55 31.16
N LEU A 101 1.49 -10.78 32.25
CA LEU A 101 0.84 -11.16 33.51
C LEU A 101 -0.67 -10.91 33.40
N ALA A 102 -1.49 -11.75 34.03
CA ALA A 102 -2.95 -11.65 33.98
C ALA A 102 -3.49 -10.24 34.34
N GLN A 103 -2.86 -9.53 35.27
CA GLN A 103 -3.23 -8.15 35.64
C GLN A 103 -3.06 -7.11 34.52
N TYR A 104 -2.27 -7.41 33.49
CA TYR A 104 -2.05 -6.57 32.32
C TYR A 104 -2.91 -6.97 31.13
N TYR A 105 -3.84 -7.91 31.33
CA TYR A 105 -4.85 -8.23 30.33
C TYR A 105 -5.63 -6.97 29.92
N ARG A 106 -5.91 -6.88 28.64
CA ARG A 106 -6.56 -5.73 28.00
C ARG A 106 -7.40 -6.21 26.85
N THR A 107 -8.70 -5.99 26.91
CA THR A 107 -9.65 -6.42 25.87
C THR A 107 -9.34 -5.76 24.52
N ASP A 108 -8.93 -4.49 24.51
CA ASP A 108 -8.54 -3.75 23.30
C ASP A 108 -7.24 -4.25 22.63
N VAL A 109 -6.50 -5.13 23.31
CA VAL A 109 -5.27 -5.75 22.79
C VAL A 109 -5.46 -7.25 22.56
N HIS A 110 -5.89 -7.96 23.59
CA HIS A 110 -5.91 -9.41 23.67
C HIS A 110 -7.26 -10.04 23.29
N GLU A 111 -8.34 -9.25 23.20
CA GLU A 111 -9.67 -9.70 22.75
C GLU A 111 -10.22 -8.75 21.67
N ALA A 112 -9.46 -8.63 20.59
CA ALA A 112 -9.72 -7.66 19.54
C ALA A 112 -9.69 -8.30 18.16
N THR A 113 -10.40 -7.67 17.22
CA THR A 113 -10.33 -8.03 15.79
C THR A 113 -9.32 -7.13 15.09
N TYR A 114 -8.32 -7.75 14.45
CA TYR A 114 -7.31 -7.07 13.66
C TYR A 114 -7.47 -7.37 12.17
N ARG A 115 -6.99 -6.47 11.31
CA ARG A 115 -6.78 -6.72 9.89
C ARG A 115 -5.41 -6.19 9.47
N CYS A 116 -4.77 -6.92 8.57
CA CYS A 116 -3.57 -6.43 7.90
C CYS A 116 -3.98 -5.47 6.78
N ARG A 117 -3.29 -4.33 6.71
CA ARG A 117 -3.46 -3.30 5.69
C ARG A 117 -2.16 -3.18 4.89
N ALA A 118 -2.23 -3.45 3.59
CA ALA A 118 -1.13 -3.23 2.66
C ALA A 118 -1.46 -2.03 1.77
N SER A 119 -0.57 -1.04 1.71
CA SER A 119 -0.82 0.21 0.99
C SER A 119 0.40 0.67 0.21
N ASN A 120 0.19 1.09 -1.04
CA ASN A 120 1.14 1.86 -1.83
C ASN A 120 0.41 2.96 -2.61
N GLU A 121 1.12 3.64 -3.50
CA GLU A 121 0.59 4.73 -4.32
C GLU A 121 -0.50 4.28 -5.29
N ALA A 122 -0.50 3.00 -5.68
CA ALA A 122 -1.50 2.42 -6.56
C ALA A 122 -2.83 2.10 -5.83
N GLY A 123 -2.78 1.88 -4.51
CA GLY A 123 -3.97 1.63 -3.72
C GLY A 123 -3.73 0.96 -2.37
N THR A 124 -4.82 0.55 -1.72
CA THR A 124 -4.82 -0.14 -0.43
C THR A 124 -5.69 -1.40 -0.49
N VAL A 125 -5.23 -2.48 0.13
CA VAL A 125 -6.01 -3.71 0.34
C VAL A 125 -5.99 -4.11 1.81
N LEU A 126 -7.05 -4.79 2.26
CA LEU A 126 -7.22 -5.28 3.63
C LEU A 126 -7.39 -6.80 3.63
N SER A 127 -6.67 -7.49 4.51
CA SER A 127 -6.80 -8.95 4.67
C SER A 127 -8.15 -9.33 5.24
N ARG A 128 -8.43 -10.62 5.37
CA ARG A 128 -9.49 -11.11 6.27
C ARG A 128 -9.27 -10.68 7.74
N ASN A 129 -10.36 -10.73 8.51
CA ASN A 129 -10.34 -10.46 9.96
C ASN A 129 -9.55 -11.54 10.70
N VAL A 130 -8.78 -11.10 11.68
CA VAL A 130 -8.06 -11.95 12.65
C VAL A 130 -8.70 -11.72 14.01
N GLN A 131 -9.45 -12.70 14.51
CA GLN A 131 -9.97 -12.66 15.86
C GLN A 131 -8.88 -13.11 16.83
N VAL A 132 -8.39 -12.20 17.66
CA VAL A 132 -7.38 -12.47 18.68
C VAL A 132 -8.09 -12.71 20.01
N HIS A 133 -7.70 -13.75 20.72
CA HIS A 133 -8.13 -14.04 22.09
C HIS A 133 -6.97 -14.68 22.85
N ALA A 134 -6.68 -14.15 24.05
CA ALA A 134 -5.67 -14.68 24.97
C ALA A 134 -6.33 -15.19 26.25
#